data_AF-A0A2K3JZ60-F1
#
_entry.id   AF-A0A2K3JZ60-F1
#
_cell.length_a   1.000
_cell.length_b   1.000
_cell.length_c   1.000
_cell.angle_alpha   90.00
_cell.angle_beta   90.00
_cell.angle_gamma   90.00
#
_symmetry.space_group_name_H-M   'P 1'
#
loop_
_entity.id
_entity.type
_entity.pdbx_description
1 polymer ?
#
loop_
_entity_poly.entity_id
_entity_poly.type
_entity_poly.pdbx_seq_one_letter_code
_entity_poly.pdbx_strand_id
1 'polypeptide(L)' 'MSLHPEIIDGRPGTLVIESFVVDVPEGNTKDETCYFIEALIKCNLKSLSDVSEGHAVQDLTEPIDRMQELLISG' A
#
# COMPACT_ATOMS: atom_id res chain seq x y z
N MET A 1 -6.33 -7.89 5.38
CA MET A 1 -5.82 -6.51 5.36
C MET A 1 -6.66 -5.56 6.19
N SER A 2 -6.01 -4.63 6.88
CA SER A 2 -6.61 -3.40 7.40
C SER A 2 -5.73 -2.20 7.05
N LEU A 3 -6.37 -1.04 6.88
CA LEU A 3 -5.73 0.23 6.52
C LEU A 3 -6.06 1.26 7.60
N HIS A 4 -5.05 1.98 8.07
CA HIS A 4 -5.19 2.97 9.12
C HIS A 4 -4.48 4.26 8.71
N PRO A 5 -5.14 5.42 8.77
CA PRO A 5 -4.46 6.70 8.62
C PRO A 5 -3.39 6.86 9.71
N GLU A 6 -2.18 7.28 9.34
CA GLU A 6 -1.08 7.48 10.28
C GLU A 6 -0.18 8.65 9.83
N ILE A 7 0.61 9.21 10.74
CA ILE A 7 1.64 10.19 10.40
C ILE A 7 2.99 9.48 10.32
N ILE A 8 3.56 9.41 9.12
CA ILE A 8 4.85 8.76 8.84
C ILE A 8 5.84 9.86 8.44
N ASP A 9 6.94 10.01 9.20
CA ASP A 9 7.96 11.06 8.98
C ASP A 9 7.37 12.48 8.85
N GLY A 10 6.33 12.77 9.63
CA GLY A 10 5.65 14.07 9.65
C GLY A 10 4.69 14.32 8.48
N ARG A 11 4.42 13.31 7.64
CA ARG A 11 3.47 13.39 6.53
C ARG A 11 2.28 12.44 6.74
N PRO A 12 1.07 12.80 6.28
CA PRO A 12 -0.03 11.85 6.23
C PRO A 12 0.34 10.64 5.39
N GLY A 13 0.13 9.45 5.94
CA GLY A 13 0.36 8.17 5.30
C GLY A 13 -0.72 7.16 5.68
N THR A 14 -0.58 5.95 5.15
CA THR A 14 -1.46 4.82 5.49
C THR A 14 -0.62 3.69 6.03
N LEU A 15 -0.88 3.29 7.28
CA LEU A 15 -0.36 2.04 7.83
C LEU A 15 -1.20 0.88 7.29
N VAL A 16 -0.54 -0.06 6.62
CA VAL A 16 -1.16 -1.29 6.12
C VAL A 16 -0.74 -2.46 6.99
N ILE A 17 -1.73 -3.17 7.54
CA ILE A 17 -1.51 -4.40 8.32
C ILE A 17 -2.11 -5.57 7.56
N GLU A 18 -1.27 -6.55 7.22
CA GLU A 18 -1.70 -7.82 6.64
C GLU A 18 -1.41 -8.97 7.61
N SER A 19 -2.45 -9.75 7.88
CA SER A 19 -2.41 -10.90 8.77
C SER A 19 -2.86 -12.15 8.02
N PHE A 20 -2.22 -13.28 8.29
CA PHE A 20 -2.59 -14.56 7.71
C PHE A 20 -2.79 -15.62 8.80
N VAL A 21 -3.64 -16.59 8.48
CA VAL A 21 -3.75 -17.87 9.20
C VAL A 21 -3.73 -18.93 8.13
N VAL A 22 -2.87 -19.93 8.31
CA VAL A 22 -2.68 -21.02 7.36
C VAL A 22 -2.32 -22.28 8.14
N ASP A 23 -2.61 -23.43 7.55
CA ASP A 23 -2.09 -24.70 8.04
C ASP A 23 -0.61 -24.85 7.66
N VAL A 24 0.15 -25.54 8.51
CA VAL A 24 1.53 -25.96 8.19
C VAL A 24 1.43 -27.28 7.42
N PRO A 25 1.89 -27.36 6.16
CA PRO A 25 1.85 -28.59 5.40
C PRO A 25 2.69 -29.69 6.04
N GLU A 26 2.31 -30.95 5.86
CA GLU A 26 3.10 -32.09 6.35
C GLU A 26 4.54 -32.02 5.84
N GLY A 27 5.50 -32.29 6.73
CA GLY A 27 6.93 -32.23 6.42
C GLY A 27 7.54 -30.82 6.45
N ASN A 28 6.76 -29.77 6.70
CA ASN A 28 7.29 -28.41 6.90
C ASN A 28 7.23 -28.02 8.38
N THR A 29 8.17 -27.18 8.79
CA THR A 29 8.09 -26.47 10.07
C THR A 29 7.22 -25.22 9.93
N LYS A 30 6.75 -24.71 11.07
CA LYS A 30 6.04 -23.43 11.13
C LYS A 30 6.91 -22.29 10.58
N ASP A 31 8.20 -22.27 10.92
CA ASP A 31 9.10 -21.20 10.55
C ASP A 31 9.36 -21.17 9.04
N GLU A 32 9.51 -22.33 8.38
CA GLU A 32 9.61 -22.42 6.91
C GLU A 32 8.34 -21.90 6.22
N THR A 33 7.17 -22.30 6.74
CA THR A 33 5.87 -21.87 6.20
C THR A 33 5.68 -20.36 6.37
N CYS A 34 5.97 -19.84 7.56
CA CYS A 34 5.91 -18.41 7.85
C CYS A 34 6.91 -17.63 7.00
N TYR A 35 8.16 -18.09 6.85
CA TYR A 35 9.17 -17.42 6.04
C TYR A 35 8.72 -17.24 4.60
N PHE A 36 8.17 -18.29 3.99
CA PHE A 36 7.67 -18.24 2.62
C PHE A 36 6.51 -17.25 2.48
N ILE A 37 5.52 -17.30 3.38
CA ILE A 37 4.34 -16.44 3.31
C ILE A 37 4.69 -14.99 3.63
N GLU A 38 5.57 -14.76 4.60
CA GLU A 38 6.06 -13.42 4.93
C GLU A 38 6.76 -12.78 3.74
N ALA A 39 7.57 -13.54 2.98
CA ALA A 39 8.22 -13.02 1.79
C ALA A 39 7.20 -12.57 0.73
N LEU A 40 6.12 -13.33 0.54
CA LEU A 40 5.02 -12.97 -0.37
C LEU A 40 4.25 -11.74 0.12
N ILE A 41 3.89 -11.69 1.41
CA ILE A 41 3.19 -10.53 1.98
C ILE A 41 4.06 -9.28 1.88
N LYS A 42 5.36 -9.37 2.22
CA LYS A 42 6.32 -8.26 2.08
C LYS A 42 6.41 -7.78 0.63
N CYS A 43 6.46 -8.70 -0.33
CA CYS A 43 6.47 -8.37 -1.76
C CYS A 43 5.19 -7.61 -2.16
N ASN A 44 4.02 -8.12 -1.76
CA ASN A 44 2.73 -7.50 -2.08
C ASN A 44 2.61 -6.11 -1.46
N LEU A 45 2.97 -5.95 -0.18
CA LEU A 45 2.90 -4.66 0.50
C LEU A 45 3.87 -3.64 -0.09
N LYS A 46 5.07 -4.07 -0.50
CA LYS A 46 6.01 -3.22 -1.21
C LYS A 46 5.43 -2.74 -2.54
N SER A 47 4.91 -3.66 -3.36
CA SER A 47 4.28 -3.31 -4.63
C SER A 47 3.07 -2.39 -4.44
N LEU A 48 2.29 -2.59 -3.36
CA LEU A 48 1.17 -1.72 -3.02
C LEU A 48 1.64 -0.31 -2.68
N SER A 49 2.72 -0.17 -1.90
CA SER A 49 3.35 1.13 -1.59
C SER A 49 3.79 1.82 -2.89
N ASP A 50 4.56 1.12 -3.73
CA ASP A 50 5.12 1.68 -4.96
C ASP A 50 4.02 2.20 -5.91
N VAL A 51 2.93 1.45 -6.09
CA VAL A 51 1.79 1.86 -6.93
C VAL A 51 1.00 3.00 -6.29
N SER A 52 0.73 2.93 -4.98
CA SER A 52 -0.07 3.95 -4.28
C SER A 52 0.64 5.29 -4.23
N GLU A 53 1.95 5.29 -3.96
CA GLU A 53 2.79 6.48 -4.00
C GLU A 53 2.88 7.05 -5.42
N GLY A 54 3.02 6.20 -6.44
CA GLY A 54 3.00 6.61 -7.83
C GLY A 54 1.70 7.34 -8.21
N HIS A 55 0.54 6.83 -7.78
CA HIS A 55 -0.75 7.48 -8.00
C HIS A 55 -0.89 8.79 -7.21
N ALA A 56 -0.41 8.83 -5.96
CA ALA A 56 -0.41 10.05 -5.16
C ALA A 56 0.46 11.16 -5.77
N VAL A 57 1.58 10.80 -6.41
CA VAL A 57 2.40 11.75 -7.17
C VAL A 57 1.68 12.22 -8.44
N GLN A 58 1.00 11.31 -9.15
CA GLN A 58 0.24 11.68 -10.35
C GLN A 58 -0.87 12.69 -10.05
N ASP A 59 -1.63 12.50 -8.97
CA ASP A 59 -2.65 13.45 -8.49
C ASP A 59 -2.08 14.85 -8.20
N LEU A 60 -0.81 14.97 -7.82
CA LEU A 60 -0.12 16.25 -7.60
C LEU A 60 0.47 16.86 -8.88
N THR A 61 0.54 16.10 -9.97
CA THR A 61 1.07 16.54 -11.28
C THR A 61 0.00 16.70 -12.35
N GLU A 62 -1.26 16.45 -12.02
CA GLU A 62 -2.41 16.85 -12.84
C GLU A 62 -2.26 18.35 -13.20
N PRO A 63 -2.20 18.70 -14.49
CA PRO A 63 -1.95 20.08 -14.89
C PRO A 63 -3.06 21.00 -14.37
N ILE A 64 -2.64 22.23 -14.04
CA ILE A 64 -3.47 23.38 -13.63
C ILE A 64 -4.72 23.58 -14.52
N ASP A 65 -4.74 22.98 -15.71
CA ASP A 65 -5.86 22.96 -16.65
C ASP A 65 -7.20 22.53 -16.03
N ARG A 66 -7.24 21.56 -15.09
CA ARG A 66 -8.50 21.21 -14.38
C ARG A 66 -8.99 22.27 -13.40
N MET A 67 -8.10 23.14 -12.90
CA MET A 67 -8.51 24.30 -12.09
C MET A 67 -9.01 25.45 -12.97
N GLN A 68 -8.56 25.56 -14.23
CA GLN A 68 -9.07 26.56 -15.16
C GLN A 68 -10.50 26.24 -15.64
N GLU A 69 -10.86 24.97 -15.85
CA GLU A 69 -12.25 24.60 -16.21
C GLU A 69 -13.28 25.02 -15.15
N LEU A 70 -12.94 24.92 -13.85
CA LEU A 70 -13.80 25.34 -12.75
C LEU A 70 -13.93 26.87 -12.60
N LEU A 71 -12.98 27.64 -13.13
CA LEU A 71 -13.02 29.12 -13.10
C LEU A 71 -13.74 29.72 -14.31
N ILE A 72 -13.87 28.97 -15.42
CA ILE A 72 -14.52 29.42 -16.65
C ILE A 72 -16.01 29.02 -16.69
N SER A 73 -16.45 28.08 -15.84
CA SER A 73 -17.87 27.70 -15.71
C SER A 73 -18.65 28.50 -14.66
N GLY A 74 -18.10 29.59 -14.14
CA GLY A 74 -18.70 30.47 -13.13
C GLY A 74 -19.36 31.71 -13.73
#